data_AF-A0A6N8XG17-F1
#
_entry.id   AF-A0A6N8XG17-F1
#
_cell.length_a   1.000
_cell.length_b   1.000
_cell.length_c   1.000
_cell.angle_alpha   90.00
_cell.angle_beta   90.00
_cell.angle_gamma   90.00
#
_symmetry.space_group_name_H-M   'P 1'
#
loop_
_entity.id
_entity.type
_entity.pdbx_description
1 polymer ?
#
loop_
_entity_poly.entity_id
_entity_poly.type
_entity_poly.pdbx_seq_one_letter_code
_entity_poly.pdbx_strand_id
1 'polypeptide(L)' 'MATDEHGAQDNAHPDLGVFAGGVAVVTGGASGIGLALVEKAIASGMHAVIADIEIPAIDEA' A
#
# COMPACT_ATOMS: atom_id res chain seq x y z
N MET A 1 32.83 6.00 25.75
CA MET A 1 32.70 6.26 24.30
C MET A 1 31.22 6.18 24.01
N ALA A 2 30.57 7.34 23.84
CA ALA A 2 29.14 7.41 23.59
C ALA A 2 28.86 6.86 22.19
N THR A 3 27.97 5.89 22.09
CA THR A 3 27.49 5.32 20.84
C THR A 3 26.57 6.34 20.18
N ASP A 4 27.06 6.89 19.09
CA ASP A 4 26.40 7.69 18.07
C ASP A 4 25.00 7.13 17.73
N GLU A 5 23.99 7.78 18.29
CA GLU A 5 22.58 7.37 18.29
C GLU A 5 21.73 8.14 17.27
N HIS A 6 22.25 8.38 16.07
CA HIS A 6 21.46 8.89 14.94
C HIS A 6 21.63 7.98 13.73
N GLY A 7 20.92 6.85 13.77
CA GLY A 7 20.67 6.03 12.59
C GLY A 7 19.97 6.88 11.52
N ALA A 8 20.44 6.74 10.27
CA ALA A 8 19.85 7.37 9.11
C ALA A 8 18.32 7.26 9.18
N GLN A 9 17.63 8.39 9.23
CA GLN A 9 16.19 8.43 9.03
C GLN A 9 16.00 8.17 7.53
N ASP A 10 16.04 6.89 7.14
CA ASP A 10 15.59 6.45 5.83
C ASP A 10 14.15 6.93 5.70
N ASN A 11 13.89 7.79 4.71
CA ASN A 11 12.56 8.31 4.39
C ASN A 11 11.58 7.13 4.46
N ALA A 12 10.71 7.10 5.47
CA ALA A 12 9.97 5.92 5.91
C ALA A 12 9.24 5.25 4.73
N HIS A 13 9.94 4.34 4.04
CA HIS A 13 9.40 3.53 2.97
C HIS A 13 9.12 2.18 3.63
N PRO A 14 7.95 2.01 4.28
CA PRO A 14 7.62 0.75 4.92
C PRO A 14 7.66 -0.34 3.85
N ASP A 15 8.40 -1.41 4.13
CA ASP A 15 8.34 -2.63 3.33
C ASP A 15 6.94 -3.22 3.52
N LEU A 16 6.12 -3.19 2.47
CA LEU A 16 4.77 -3.74 2.52
C LEU A 16 4.75 -5.26 2.72
N GLY A 17 5.87 -5.95 2.47
CA GLY A 17 6.01 -7.38 2.72
C GLY A 17 5.80 -7.76 4.19
N VAL A 18 6.01 -6.84 5.14
CA VAL A 18 5.72 -7.10 6.57
C VAL A 18 4.23 -7.30 6.85
N PHE A 19 3.36 -6.91 5.92
CA PHE A 19 1.90 -7.04 6.03
C PHE A 19 1.34 -8.19 5.19
N ALA A 20 2.19 -9.06 4.62
CA ALA A 20 1.74 -10.21 3.84
C ALA A 20 0.72 -11.06 4.61
N GLY A 21 -0.35 -11.49 3.91
CA GLY A 21 -1.51 -12.17 4.50
C GLY A 21 -2.54 -11.24 5.15
N GLY A 22 -2.23 -9.94 5.31
CA GLY A 22 -3.15 -8.92 5.81
C GLY A 22 -4.15 -8.43 4.75
N VAL A 23 -5.05 -7.52 5.17
CA VAL A 23 -6.04 -6.88 4.28
C VAL A 23 -5.70 -5.41 4.08
N ALA A 24 -5.56 -4.98 2.83
CA ALA A 24 -5.40 -3.58 2.44
C ALA A 24 -6.76 -3.04 1.95
N VAL A 25 -7.36 -2.11 2.69
CA VAL A 25 -8.57 -1.39 2.28
C VAL A 25 -8.16 -0.07 1.65
N VAL A 26 -8.46 0.13 0.37
CA VAL A 26 -8.05 1.32 -0.39
C VAL A 26 -9.27 2.04 -0.94
N THR A 27 -9.49 3.27 -0.48
CA THR A 27 -10.51 4.18 -0.99
C THR A 27 -9.97 4.99 -2.17
N GLY A 28 -10.78 5.23 -3.21
CA GLY A 28 -10.29 5.78 -4.47
C GLY A 28 -9.37 4.79 -5.21
N GLY A 29 -9.53 3.49 -4.94
CA GLY A 29 -8.60 2.45 -5.37
C GLY A 29 -8.80 1.97 -6.79
N ALA A 30 -9.78 2.50 -7.52
CA ALA A 30 -10.12 2.05 -8.86
C ALA A 30 -9.27 2.71 -9.97
N SER A 31 -8.48 3.75 -9.66
CA SER A 31 -7.61 4.39 -10.65
C SER A 31 -6.40 5.08 -10.04
N GLY A 32 -5.49 5.53 -10.91
CA GLY A 32 -4.36 6.40 -10.54
C GLY A 32 -3.50 5.84 -9.40
N ILE A 33 -3.28 6.67 -8.37
CA ILE A 33 -2.44 6.32 -7.22
C ILE A 33 -3.08 5.20 -6.39
N GLY A 34 -4.41 5.21 -6.26
CA GLY A 34 -5.13 4.20 -5.49
C GLY A 34 -4.98 2.81 -6.10
N LEU A 35 -5.11 2.70 -7.42
CA LEU A 35 -4.90 1.44 -8.14
C LEU A 35 -3.45 0.96 -8.02
N ALA A 36 -2.47 1.85 -8.20
CA ALA A 36 -1.06 1.50 -8.03
C ALA A 36 -0.74 0.99 -6.61
N LEU A 37 -1.40 1.54 -5.58
CA LEU A 37 -1.26 1.06 -4.20
C LEU A 37 -1.86 -0.33 -4.04
N VAL A 38 -3.04 -0.59 -4.62
CA VAL A 38 -3.69 -1.92 -4.63
C VAL A 38 -2.80 -2.95 -5.30
N GLU A 39 -2.29 -2.66 -6.49
CA GLU A 39 -1.38 -3.54 -7.23
C GLU A 39 -0.14 -3.88 -6.40
N LYS A 40 0.45 -2.87 -5.75
CA LYS A 40 1.63 -3.07 -4.91
C LYS A 40 1.32 -3.89 -3.66
N ALA A 41 0.16 -3.68 -3.03
CA ALA A 41 -0.27 -4.45 -1.86
C ALA A 41 -0.48 -5.93 -2.21
N ILE A 42 -1.16 -6.21 -3.33
CA ILE A 42 -1.35 -7.57 -3.84
C ILE A 42 0.01 -8.22 -4.15
N ALA A 43 0.90 -7.51 -4.86
CA ALA A 43 2.25 -7.99 -5.15
C ALA A 43 3.09 -8.25 -3.90
N SER A 44 2.76 -7.60 -2.78
CA SER A 44 3.39 -7.79 -1.47
C SER A 44 2.72 -8.89 -0.63
N GLY A 45 1.73 -9.60 -1.18
CA GLY A 45 1.07 -10.74 -0.54
C GLY A 45 -0.15 -10.39 0.31
N MET A 46 -0.72 -9.19 0.17
CA MET A 46 -1.93 -8.79 0.87
C MET A 46 -3.21 -9.11 0.08
N HIS A 47 -4.33 -9.18 0.79
CA HIS A 47 -5.67 -9.17 0.19
C HIS A 47 -6.16 -7.73 0.04
N ALA A 48 -6.52 -7.31 -1.17
CA ALA A 48 -7.01 -5.96 -1.41
C ALA A 48 -8.55 -5.87 -1.37
N VAL A 49 -9.06 -4.78 -0.81
CA VAL A 49 -10.45 -4.34 -0.90
C VAL A 49 -10.46 -2.94 -1.49
N ILE A 50 -11.07 -2.80 -2.66
CA ILE A 50 -11.18 -1.53 -3.37
C ILE A 50 -12.54 -0.91 -3.04
N ALA A 51 -12.53 0.36 -2.65
CA ALA A 51 -13.73 1.18 -2.53
C ALA A 51 -13.59 2.43 -3.39
N ASP A 52 -14.54 2.67 -4.26
CA ASP A 52 -14.61 3.86 -5.10
C ASP A 52 -16.06 4.30 -5.25
N ILE A 53 -16.28 5.58 -5.53
CA ILE A 53 -17.62 6.13 -5.77
C ILE A 53 -18.05 5.93 -7.23
N GLU A 54 -17.08 5.86 -8.14
CA GLU A 54 -17.33 5.66 -9.57
C GLU A 54 -17.43 4.16 -9.87
N ILE A 55 -18.66 3.66 -9.97
CA ILE A 55 -18.94 2.25 -10.29
C ILE A 55 -18.25 1.81 -11.60
N PRO A 56 -18.25 2.60 -12.70
CA PRO A 56 -17.56 2.18 -13.92
C PRO A 56 -16.06 1.96 -13.73
N ALA A 57 -15.41 2.74 -12.86
CA ALA A 57 -13.99 2.56 -12.57
C ALA A 57 -13.73 1.26 -11.81
N ILE A 58 -14.65 0.84 -10.93
CA ILE A 58 -14.58 -0.45 -10.24
C ILE A 58 -14.67 -1.62 -11.22
N ASP A 59 -15.53 -1.53 -12.24
CA ASP A 59 -15.68 -2.58 -13.24
C ASP A 59 -14.45 -2.72 -14.16
N GLU A 60 -13.66 -1.65 -14.29
CA GLU A 60 -12.44 -1.61 -15.12
C GLU A 60 -11.15 -1.95 -14.35
N ALA A 61 -11.17 -1.90 -13.02
CA ALA A 61 -10.02 -2.12 -12.13
C ALA A 61 -9.73 -3.60 -11.83
#